data_AF-A0A1Y3A2P5-F1
#
_entry.id   AF-A0A1Y3A2P5-F1
#
_cell.length_a   1.000
_cell.length_b   1.000
_cell.length_c   1.000
_cell.angle_alpha   90.00
_cell.angle_beta   90.00
_cell.angle_gamma   90.00
#
_symmetry.space_group_name_H-M   'P 1'
#
loop_
_entity.id
_entity.type
_entity.pdbx_description
1 polymer ?
#
loop_
_entity_poly.entity_id
_entity_poly.type
_entity_poly.pdbx_seq_one_letter_code
_entity_poly.pdbx_strand_id
1 'polypeptide(L)'
;MIHFYRNLLCGVLTALTITSCSSVFQPISSGKATTDYRSGISDLLRSLPPPEQPIVVALYKFRDQTGQYKSSELLTQYSTAVTQGGTSMLIRALMEAGNGKWFTVLEREGLTDLMNERKIINQTREMYAGDAKKAEAQSPSLPPLLYAPILLEGGVIAYETNLLTGGIGARYFGIGGSTEFRRDTVTSMLRAVSVKNGAVLNHVDARKTIFSMQLDSGLYRFVSFQRLLEIEAGVSSNEPPQMAVMESIEACVYGMIMEGMINKLWGPKDQTKVKLLIENYLKQRDSEMTANFDNKGHLVNVNPVASKD
;
A
#
# COMPACT_ATOMS: atom_id res chain seq x y z
N MET A 1 -37.21 -55.45 35.94
CA MET A 1 -37.33 -53.98 35.73
C MET A 1 -35.99 -53.24 35.78
N ILE A 2 -35.15 -53.45 36.80
CA ILE A 2 -33.88 -52.70 36.99
C ILE A 2 -32.86 -52.86 35.84
N HIS A 3 -32.76 -54.05 35.23
CA HIS A 3 -31.82 -54.29 34.11
C HIS A 3 -32.24 -53.59 32.80
N PHE A 4 -33.54 -53.38 32.61
CA PHE A 4 -34.07 -52.67 31.43
C PHE A 4 -33.73 -51.17 31.50
N TYR A 5 -33.90 -50.56 32.68
CA TYR A 5 -33.52 -49.16 32.91
C TYR A 5 -32.01 -48.92 32.83
N ARG A 6 -31.17 -49.88 33.26
CA ARG A 6 -29.70 -49.76 33.17
C ARG A 6 -29.20 -49.78 31.72
N ASN A 7 -29.79 -50.65 30.89
CA ASN A 7 -29.43 -50.72 29.46
C ASN A 7 -29.95 -49.49 28.69
N LEU A 8 -31.11 -48.95 29.07
CA LEU A 8 -31.63 -47.70 28.52
C LEU A 8 -30.72 -46.50 28.88
N LEU A 9 -30.25 -46.43 30.13
CA LEU A 9 -29.38 -45.35 30.60
C LEU A 9 -28.00 -45.38 29.91
N CYS A 10 -27.40 -46.56 29.72
CA CYS A 10 -26.16 -46.71 28.96
C CYS A 10 -26.35 -46.36 27.47
N GLY A 11 -27.49 -46.71 26.86
CA GLY A 11 -27.79 -46.33 25.48
C GLY A 11 -27.87 -44.81 25.29
N VAL A 12 -28.53 -44.10 26.22
CA VAL A 12 -28.65 -42.64 26.19
C VAL A 12 -27.29 -41.96 26.43
N LEU A 13 -26.49 -42.46 27.36
CA LEU A 13 -25.16 -41.90 27.65
C LEU A 13 -24.19 -42.08 26.46
N THR A 14 -24.31 -43.19 25.72
CA THR A 14 -23.50 -43.46 24.52
C THR A 14 -23.96 -42.62 23.32
N ALA A 15 -25.26 -42.30 23.22
CA ALA A 15 -25.76 -41.39 22.18
C ALA A 15 -25.34 -39.92 22.40
N LEU A 16 -25.15 -39.51 23.65
CA LEU A 16 -24.70 -38.16 24.03
C LEU A 16 -23.21 -37.90 23.73
N THR A 17 -22.36 -38.93 23.66
CA THR A 17 -20.93 -38.74 23.36
C THR A 17 -20.61 -38.69 21.86
N ILE A 18 -21.52 -39.15 21.00
CA ILE A 18 -21.35 -39.18 19.54
C ILE A 18 -21.80 -37.85 18.89
N THR A 19 -22.61 -37.05 19.57
CA THR A 19 -23.11 -35.75 19.05
C THR A 19 -22.10 -34.60 19.19
N SER A 20 -20.97 -34.80 19.85
CA SER A 20 -19.94 -33.77 20.11
C SER A 20 -18.89 -33.60 19.00
N CYS A 21 -18.89 -34.42 17.94
CA CYS A 21 -17.97 -34.25 16.80
C CYS A 21 -18.71 -33.74 15.55
N SER A 22 -19.24 -32.52 15.61
CA SER A 22 -19.50 -31.75 14.40
C SER A 22 -18.84 -30.39 14.51
N SER A 23 -17.53 -30.35 14.32
CA SER A 23 -16.83 -29.11 13.97
C SER A 23 -17.24 -28.76 12.54
N VAL A 24 -18.42 -28.16 12.39
CA VAL A 24 -18.86 -27.54 11.15
C VAL A 24 -17.90 -26.38 10.90
N PHE A 25 -16.87 -26.61 10.08
CA PHE A 25 -16.11 -25.55 9.46
C PHE A 25 -17.12 -24.70 8.66
N GLN A 26 -17.62 -23.62 9.25
CA GLN A 26 -18.40 -22.66 8.50
C GLN A 26 -17.47 -22.10 7.42
N PRO A 27 -17.82 -22.21 6.12
CA PRO A 27 -17.00 -21.63 5.08
C PRO A 27 -16.92 -20.13 5.36
N ILE A 28 -15.70 -19.62 5.48
CA ILE A 28 -15.46 -18.18 5.57
C ILE A 28 -16.10 -17.58 4.32
N SER A 29 -17.13 -16.76 4.51
CA SER A 29 -17.83 -16.12 3.40
C SER A 29 -16.82 -15.27 2.62
N SER A 30 -16.64 -15.59 1.35
CA SER A 30 -15.87 -14.74 0.45
C SER A 30 -16.69 -13.50 0.12
N GLY A 31 -16.08 -12.34 0.32
CA GLY A 31 -16.67 -11.08 -0.13
C GLY A 31 -16.84 -11.05 -1.65
N LYS A 32 -17.76 -10.21 -2.14
CA LYS A 32 -17.88 -9.94 -3.57
C LYS A 32 -16.63 -9.22 -4.06
N ALA A 33 -16.23 -9.47 -5.30
CA ALA A 33 -15.20 -8.67 -5.95
C ALA A 33 -15.64 -7.20 -6.01
N THR A 34 -14.77 -6.30 -5.58
CA THR A 34 -14.98 -4.86 -5.61
C THR A 34 -13.96 -4.23 -6.55
N THR A 35 -14.41 -3.26 -7.34
CA THR A 35 -13.52 -2.35 -8.06
C THR A 35 -13.18 -1.20 -7.12
N ASP A 36 -11.94 -0.72 -7.14
CA ASP A 36 -11.50 0.47 -6.38
C ASP A 36 -11.42 0.25 -4.85
N TYR A 37 -10.42 -0.53 -4.44
CA TYR A 37 -10.01 -0.58 -3.04
C TYR A 37 -9.31 0.73 -2.65
N ARG A 38 -9.71 1.32 -1.53
CA ARG A 38 -9.22 2.61 -1.05
C ARG A 38 -8.75 2.52 0.39
N SER A 39 -7.55 3.03 0.64
CA SER A 39 -7.05 3.34 1.98
C SER A 39 -7.35 4.81 2.28
N GLY A 40 -7.22 5.22 3.55
CA GLY A 40 -7.33 6.62 3.97
C GLY A 40 -6.24 7.49 3.36
N ILE A 41 -5.06 6.93 3.05
CA ILE A 41 -4.04 7.66 2.30
C ILE A 41 -4.44 7.83 0.82
N SER A 42 -5.14 6.85 0.21
CA SER A 42 -5.73 7.03 -1.13
C SER A 42 -6.71 8.22 -1.15
N ASP A 43 -7.57 8.34 -0.13
CA ASP A 43 -8.53 9.43 -0.03
C ASP A 43 -7.85 10.79 0.19
N LEU A 44 -6.81 10.82 1.04
CA LEU A 44 -5.99 12.02 1.23
C LEU A 44 -5.31 12.45 -0.09
N LEU A 45 -4.75 11.50 -0.83
CA LEU A 45 -4.09 11.74 -2.11
C LEU A 45 -5.05 12.32 -3.16
N ARG A 46 -6.30 11.83 -3.20
CA ARG A 46 -7.35 12.36 -4.09
C ARG A 46 -7.90 13.71 -3.64
N SER A 47 -7.85 14.01 -2.34
CA SER A 47 -8.33 15.28 -1.77
C SER A 47 -7.43 16.48 -2.08
N LEU A 48 -6.22 16.24 -2.61
CA LEU A 48 -5.26 17.28 -2.95
C LEU A 48 -5.85 18.32 -3.90
N PRO A 49 -5.59 19.62 -3.67
CA PRO A 49 -5.99 20.68 -4.60
C PRO A 49 -5.29 20.48 -5.95
N PRO A 50 -5.90 20.91 -7.07
CA PRO A 50 -5.30 20.76 -8.39
C PRO A 50 -3.98 21.57 -8.51
N PRO A 51 -2.96 21.06 -9.23
CA PRO A 51 -1.74 21.81 -9.51
C PRO A 51 -2.02 23.03 -10.39
N GLU A 52 -1.07 23.96 -10.48
CA GLU A 52 -1.09 25.02 -11.50
C GLU A 52 -1.05 24.44 -12.92
N GLN A 53 -0.20 23.43 -13.12
CA GLN A 53 -0.10 22.65 -14.34
C GLN A 53 0.24 21.19 -14.00
N PRO A 54 -0.31 20.19 -14.73
CA PRO A 54 0.07 18.80 -14.54
C PRO A 54 1.57 18.58 -14.77
N ILE A 55 2.19 17.83 -13.88
CA ILE A 55 3.63 17.53 -13.93
C ILE A 55 3.81 16.29 -14.81
N VAL A 56 4.55 16.43 -15.91
CA VAL A 56 4.86 15.30 -16.79
C VAL A 56 6.02 14.50 -16.17
N VAL A 57 5.76 13.22 -15.89
CA VAL A 57 6.72 12.32 -15.24
C VAL A 57 6.90 11.05 -16.05
N ALA A 58 8.12 10.55 -16.15
CA ALA A 58 8.40 9.22 -16.68
C ALA A 58 8.64 8.25 -15.52
N LEU A 59 8.10 7.04 -15.63
CA LEU A 59 8.32 5.96 -14.67
C LEU A 59 8.84 4.72 -15.40
N TYR A 60 9.98 4.20 -14.94
CA TYR A 60 10.55 2.96 -15.47
C TYR A 60 10.09 1.75 -14.68
N LYS A 61 10.70 1.46 -13.53
CA LYS A 61 10.35 0.32 -12.69
C LYS A 61 10.45 0.68 -11.22
N PHE A 62 9.46 0.25 -10.45
CA PHE A 62 9.48 0.35 -9.00
C PHE A 62 9.65 -1.06 -8.42
N ARG A 63 10.88 -1.39 -8.05
CA ARG A 63 11.26 -2.77 -7.70
C ARG A 63 11.28 -3.02 -6.21
N ASP A 64 11.11 -4.28 -5.83
CA ASP A 64 11.55 -4.76 -4.53
C ASP A 64 13.09 -4.79 -4.50
N GLN A 65 13.67 -4.01 -3.59
CA GLN A 65 15.11 -3.92 -3.34
C GLN A 65 15.50 -4.54 -1.98
N THR A 66 14.54 -5.16 -1.28
CA THR A 66 14.75 -5.74 0.05
C THR A 66 15.46 -7.08 -0.01
N GLY A 67 15.27 -7.83 -1.11
CA GLY A 67 15.76 -9.20 -1.27
C GLY A 67 15.12 -10.22 -0.31
N GLN A 68 14.01 -9.86 0.35
CA GLN A 68 13.40 -10.68 1.39
C GLN A 68 12.49 -11.76 0.80
N TYR A 69 12.65 -12.98 1.31
CA TYR A 69 11.73 -14.10 1.08
C TYR A 69 10.84 -14.30 2.30
N LYS A 70 9.69 -14.96 2.11
CA LYS A 70 8.80 -15.29 3.23
C LYS A 70 9.52 -16.21 4.22
N SER A 71 9.46 -15.86 5.49
CA SER A 71 9.99 -16.69 6.58
C SER A 71 9.23 -18.01 6.71
N SER A 72 9.95 -19.10 6.95
CA SER A 72 9.39 -20.42 7.26
C SER A 72 10.38 -21.15 8.16
N GLU A 73 9.87 -21.71 9.27
CA GLU A 73 10.70 -22.39 10.28
C GLU A 73 11.18 -23.78 9.83
N LEU A 74 10.44 -24.41 8.91
CA LEU A 74 10.63 -25.82 8.54
C LEU A 74 11.21 -26.01 7.13
N LEU A 75 11.00 -25.04 6.23
CA LEU A 75 11.31 -25.18 4.80
C LEU A 75 11.87 -23.89 4.21
N THR A 76 12.84 -23.99 3.31
CA THR A 76 13.28 -22.88 2.46
C THR A 76 12.14 -22.45 1.53
N GLN A 77 11.82 -21.16 1.52
CA GLN A 77 10.70 -20.60 0.76
C GLN A 77 11.24 -19.68 -0.35
N TYR A 78 10.76 -19.87 -1.58
CA TYR A 78 11.16 -19.09 -2.75
C TYR A 78 10.19 -17.94 -3.07
N SER A 79 9.07 -17.87 -2.34
CA SER A 79 8.13 -16.76 -2.46
C SER A 79 8.70 -15.50 -1.81
N THR A 80 8.74 -14.40 -2.55
CA THR A 80 9.16 -13.09 -2.02
C THR A 80 8.21 -12.62 -0.92
N ALA A 81 8.75 -11.91 0.07
CA ALA A 81 7.96 -11.30 1.14
C ALA A 81 7.18 -10.07 0.64
N VAL A 82 7.76 -9.36 -0.33
CA VAL A 82 7.19 -8.15 -0.94
C VAL A 82 6.63 -8.47 -2.33
N THR A 83 5.56 -7.77 -2.71
CA THR A 83 4.93 -7.88 -4.04
C THR A 83 5.85 -7.35 -5.14
N GLN A 84 5.80 -7.98 -6.31
CA GLN A 84 6.49 -7.50 -7.52
C GLN A 84 5.61 -6.52 -8.34
N GLY A 85 4.39 -6.24 -7.90
CA GLY A 85 3.45 -5.31 -8.55
C GLY A 85 3.65 -3.84 -8.19
N GLY A 86 4.82 -3.46 -7.65
CA GLY A 86 5.09 -2.10 -7.15
C GLY A 86 4.94 -1.02 -8.22
N THR A 87 5.38 -1.27 -9.46
CA THR A 87 5.25 -0.30 -10.55
C THR A 87 3.79 0.06 -10.81
N SER A 88 2.91 -0.94 -10.91
CA SER A 88 1.47 -0.71 -11.14
C SER A 88 0.81 0.04 -9.99
N MET A 89 1.20 -0.24 -8.75
CA MET A 89 0.71 0.49 -7.56
C MET A 89 1.13 1.97 -7.61
N LEU A 90 2.37 2.27 -8.01
CA LEU A 90 2.86 3.63 -8.14
C LEU A 90 2.17 4.39 -9.30
N ILE A 91 2.00 3.75 -10.46
CA ILE A 91 1.26 4.34 -11.58
C ILE A 91 -0.16 4.72 -11.12
N ARG A 92 -0.85 3.79 -10.44
CA ARG A 92 -2.19 4.05 -9.89
C ARG A 92 -2.19 5.24 -8.95
N ALA A 93 -1.29 5.28 -7.97
CA ALA A 93 -1.21 6.40 -7.02
C ALA A 93 -0.97 7.75 -7.73
N LEU A 94 -0.07 7.80 -8.71
CA LEU A 94 0.18 8.99 -9.52
C LEU A 94 -1.06 9.41 -10.34
N MET A 95 -1.77 8.46 -10.93
CA MET A 95 -2.99 8.70 -11.70
C MET A 95 -4.19 9.12 -10.84
N GLU A 96 -4.20 8.78 -9.55
CA GLU A 96 -5.27 9.16 -8.63
C GLU A 96 -5.02 10.50 -7.93
N ALA A 97 -3.77 10.98 -7.89
CA ALA A 97 -3.40 12.21 -7.20
C ALA A 97 -4.21 13.43 -7.65
N GLY A 98 -4.88 14.07 -6.69
CA GLY A 98 -5.84 15.17 -6.90
C GLY A 98 -6.94 14.84 -7.92
N ASN A 99 -7.39 13.59 -7.96
CA ASN A 99 -8.32 13.04 -8.95
C ASN A 99 -7.77 13.12 -10.38
N GLY A 100 -6.52 12.71 -10.57
CA GLY A 100 -5.85 12.63 -11.88
C GLY A 100 -5.40 13.96 -12.46
N LYS A 101 -5.21 14.97 -11.61
CA LYS A 101 -4.82 16.33 -12.05
C LYS A 101 -3.34 16.62 -11.85
N TRP A 102 -2.68 15.91 -10.94
CA TRP A 102 -1.29 16.21 -10.56
C TRP A 102 -0.26 15.78 -11.59
N PHE A 103 -0.40 14.59 -12.16
CA PHE A 103 0.64 14.00 -13.00
C PHE A 103 0.11 13.59 -14.38
N THR A 104 0.94 13.85 -15.39
CA THR A 104 0.86 13.14 -16.68
C THR A 104 1.93 12.06 -16.66
N VAL A 105 1.51 10.82 -16.41
CA VAL A 105 2.42 9.68 -16.28
C VAL A 105 2.74 9.10 -17.65
N LEU A 106 4.02 9.05 -17.99
CA LEU A 106 4.52 8.44 -19.22
C LEU A 106 4.99 7.01 -18.96
N GLU A 107 4.43 6.07 -19.70
CA GLU A 107 4.78 4.65 -19.69
C GLU A 107 6.22 4.44 -20.21
N ARG A 108 7.11 3.93 -19.35
CA ARG A 108 8.46 3.48 -19.75
C ARG A 108 8.78 2.04 -19.35
N GLU A 109 7.95 1.40 -18.53
CA GLU A 109 8.08 -0.02 -18.21
C GLU A 109 7.86 -0.87 -19.47
N GLY A 110 6.78 -0.57 -20.20
CA GLY A 110 6.37 -1.22 -21.45
C GLY A 110 6.83 -0.53 -22.73
N LEU A 111 7.90 0.29 -22.70
CA LEU A 111 8.30 1.12 -23.84
C LEU A 111 8.57 0.31 -25.11
N THR A 112 9.18 -0.88 -24.97
CA THR A 112 9.48 -1.76 -26.11
C THR A 112 8.21 -2.18 -26.83
N ASP A 113 7.18 -2.59 -26.10
CA ASP A 113 5.90 -3.02 -26.67
C ASP A 113 5.18 -1.85 -27.36
N LEU A 114 5.23 -0.67 -26.72
CA LEU A 114 4.70 0.57 -27.30
C LEU A 114 5.42 0.94 -28.62
N MET A 115 6.74 0.77 -28.68
CA MET A 115 7.53 1.01 -29.89
C MET A 115 7.21 -0.01 -30.99
N ASN A 116 7.03 -1.28 -30.62
CA ASN A 116 6.63 -2.32 -31.55
C ASN A 116 5.26 -2.02 -32.16
N GLU A 117 4.27 -1.63 -31.34
CA GLU A 117 2.93 -1.28 -31.83
C GLU A 117 2.97 -0.08 -32.77
N ARG A 118 3.72 0.96 -32.43
CA ARG A 118 3.89 2.14 -33.30
C ARG A 118 4.60 1.79 -34.61
N LYS A 119 5.54 0.86 -34.58
CA LYS A 119 6.19 0.33 -35.79
C LYS A 119 5.20 -0.41 -36.68
N ILE A 120 4.35 -1.27 -36.10
CA ILE A 120 3.29 -1.97 -36.82
C ILE A 120 2.37 -0.96 -37.52
N ILE A 121 1.89 0.07 -36.80
CA ILE A 121 1.04 1.12 -37.38
C ILE A 121 1.70 1.79 -38.59
N ASN A 122 2.98 2.16 -38.48
CA ASN A 122 3.71 2.80 -39.59
C ASN A 122 3.85 1.86 -40.79
N GLN A 123 4.22 0.59 -40.56
CA GLN A 123 4.36 -0.41 -41.63
C GLN A 123 3.03 -0.71 -42.32
N THR A 124 1.94 -0.85 -41.56
CA THR A 124 0.60 -1.04 -42.13
C THR A 124 0.21 0.13 -43.02
N ARG A 125 0.45 1.37 -42.59
CA ARG A 125 0.17 2.56 -43.40
C ARG A 125 1.00 2.60 -44.68
N GLU A 126 2.29 2.26 -44.62
CA GLU A 126 3.16 2.18 -45.81
C GLU A 126 2.66 1.15 -46.82
N MET A 127 2.22 -0.02 -46.37
CA MET A 127 1.67 -1.06 -47.26
C MET A 127 0.40 -0.60 -48.00
N TYR A 128 -0.55 0.02 -47.29
CA TYR A 128 -1.81 0.47 -47.89
C TYR A 128 -1.72 1.81 -48.65
N ALA A 129 -0.65 2.58 -48.45
CA ALA A 129 -0.38 3.79 -49.23
C ALA A 129 -0.01 3.51 -50.70
N GLY A 130 0.38 2.26 -51.03
CA GLY A 130 0.74 1.83 -52.38
C GLY A 130 -0.43 1.74 -53.36
N ASP A 131 -1.65 1.45 -52.88
CA ASP A 131 -2.83 1.21 -53.73
C ASP A 131 -3.71 2.46 -53.93
N ALA A 132 -3.58 3.48 -53.07
CA ALA A 132 -4.38 4.70 -53.14
C ALA A 132 -3.51 5.93 -53.48
N LYS A 133 -2.99 6.00 -54.71
CA LYS A 133 -2.56 7.31 -55.26
C LYS A 133 -3.81 8.20 -55.40
N LYS A 134 -3.93 9.22 -54.53
CA LYS A 134 -4.78 10.44 -54.64
C LYS A 134 -6.00 10.62 -53.73
N ALA A 135 -6.19 9.86 -52.65
CA ALA A 135 -7.12 10.27 -51.59
C ALA A 135 -6.36 10.47 -50.28
N GLU A 136 -6.18 11.73 -49.91
CA GLU A 136 -5.71 12.21 -48.60
C GLU A 136 -4.21 12.15 -48.31
N ALA A 137 -3.56 13.26 -48.67
CA ALA A 137 -2.41 13.85 -47.97
C ALA A 137 -2.70 14.18 -46.48
N GLN A 138 -3.47 13.37 -45.73
CA GLN A 138 -4.03 13.75 -44.42
C GLN A 138 -4.18 12.61 -43.39
N SER A 139 -3.43 11.51 -43.48
CA SER A 139 -3.15 10.73 -42.26
C SER A 139 -1.86 11.28 -41.65
N PRO A 140 -1.93 12.23 -40.67
CA PRO A 140 -0.71 12.73 -40.04
C PRO A 140 0.10 11.56 -39.47
N SER A 141 1.43 11.66 -39.63
CA SER A 141 2.36 10.75 -38.99
C SER A 141 2.03 10.65 -37.50
N LEU A 142 2.27 9.48 -36.89
CA LEU A 142 2.06 9.34 -35.45
C LEU A 142 2.82 10.47 -34.72
N PRO A 143 2.16 11.25 -33.86
CA PRO A 143 2.83 12.32 -33.14
C PRO A 143 3.99 11.74 -32.31
N PRO A 144 5.09 12.50 -32.12
CA PRO A 144 6.21 12.03 -31.31
C PRO A 144 5.74 11.73 -29.89
N LEU A 145 6.44 10.81 -29.21
CA LEU A 145 6.17 10.56 -27.79
C LEU A 145 6.46 11.80 -26.97
N LEU A 146 5.66 12.01 -25.93
CA LEU A 146 5.90 13.07 -24.96
C LEU A 146 7.25 12.87 -24.26
N TYR A 147 7.92 13.98 -24.01
CA TYR A 147 9.12 14.05 -23.18
C TYR A 147 8.73 14.37 -21.74
N ALA A 148 9.32 13.66 -20.78
CA ALA A 148 9.16 13.96 -19.36
C ALA A 148 10.38 14.76 -18.86
N PRO A 149 10.20 15.96 -18.29
CA PRO A 149 11.28 16.70 -17.63
C PRO A 149 11.75 16.05 -16.33
N ILE A 150 10.88 15.25 -15.70
CA ILE A 150 11.16 14.57 -14.42
C ILE A 150 11.06 13.07 -14.60
N LEU A 151 12.08 12.38 -14.11
CA LEU A 151 12.13 10.93 -13.97
C LEU A 151 11.82 10.57 -12.51
N LEU A 152 10.81 9.73 -12.29
CA LEU A 152 10.53 9.17 -10.97
C LEU A 152 11.21 7.80 -10.84
N GLU A 153 11.97 7.64 -9.77
CA GLU A 153 12.67 6.40 -9.45
C GLU A 153 12.43 6.02 -8.00
N GLY A 154 12.36 4.71 -7.73
CA GLY A 154 12.12 4.24 -6.38
C GLY A 154 12.02 2.73 -6.27
N GLY A 155 11.70 2.28 -5.07
CA GLY A 155 11.48 0.89 -4.76
C GLY A 155 11.02 0.67 -3.34
N VAL A 156 10.67 -0.57 -3.03
CA VAL A 156 10.58 -1.02 -1.63
C VAL A 156 12.00 -1.30 -1.17
N ILE A 157 12.53 -0.46 -0.29
CA ILE A 157 13.94 -0.48 0.11
C ILE A 157 14.17 -1.27 1.39
N ALA A 158 13.16 -1.42 2.24
CA ALA A 158 13.24 -2.26 3.44
C ALA A 158 11.93 -3.00 3.70
N TYR A 159 12.07 -4.25 4.15
CA TYR A 159 11.00 -5.06 4.72
C TYR A 159 11.56 -5.73 5.98
N GLU A 160 11.00 -5.40 7.13
CA GLU A 160 11.44 -5.88 8.42
C GLU A 160 10.32 -6.63 9.13
N THR A 161 10.61 -7.85 9.60
CA THR A 161 9.70 -8.65 10.40
C THR A 161 10.30 -8.86 11.78
N ASN A 162 9.61 -8.39 12.82
CA ASN A 162 10.05 -8.49 14.21
C ASN A 162 9.01 -9.23 15.04
N LEU A 163 9.42 -10.33 15.69
CA LEU A 163 8.61 -10.99 16.71
C LEU A 163 8.66 -10.19 18.01
N LEU A 164 7.49 -9.94 18.56
CA LEU A 164 7.25 -9.27 19.83
C LEU A 164 6.61 -10.29 20.77
N THR A 165 7.41 -10.91 21.63
CA THR A 165 6.97 -11.91 22.61
C THR A 165 6.98 -11.33 24.02
N GLY A 166 6.00 -11.71 24.85
CA GLY A 166 5.98 -11.52 26.31
C GLY A 166 5.97 -10.08 26.83
N GLY A 167 5.01 -9.71 27.68
CA GLY A 167 5.04 -8.48 28.49
C GLY A 167 4.89 -7.15 27.73
N ILE A 168 5.75 -6.86 26.75
CA ILE A 168 5.70 -5.67 25.88
C ILE A 168 4.54 -5.76 24.89
N GLY A 169 4.34 -6.92 24.25
CA GLY A 169 3.17 -7.15 23.37
C GLY A 169 1.86 -7.17 24.16
N ALA A 170 1.82 -7.90 25.28
CA ALA A 170 0.68 -7.94 26.19
C ALA A 170 0.29 -6.56 26.76
N ARG A 171 1.28 -5.72 27.14
CA ARG A 171 1.06 -4.33 27.60
C ARG A 171 0.64 -3.37 26.49
N TYR A 172 1.25 -3.49 25.31
CA TYR A 172 0.93 -2.64 24.16
C TYR A 172 -0.48 -2.92 23.61
N PHE A 173 -0.95 -4.16 23.71
CA PHE A 173 -2.24 -4.60 23.15
C PHE A 173 -3.33 -4.89 24.19
N GLY A 174 -3.05 -4.76 25.49
CA GLY A 174 -4.03 -4.93 26.57
C GLY A 174 -4.55 -6.36 26.76
N ILE A 175 -3.88 -7.36 26.19
CA ILE A 175 -4.25 -8.78 26.26
C ILE A 175 -3.27 -9.50 27.18
N GLY A 176 -3.76 -10.09 28.27
CA GLY A 176 -2.95 -10.89 29.19
C GLY A 176 -2.72 -12.31 28.65
N GLY A 177 -1.46 -12.77 28.62
CA GLY A 177 -1.10 -14.14 28.22
C GLY A 177 0.24 -14.25 27.48
N SER A 178 0.61 -15.48 27.12
CA SER A 178 1.79 -15.83 26.30
C SER A 178 1.52 -15.67 24.80
N THR A 179 0.84 -14.60 24.41
CA THR A 179 0.52 -14.33 23.00
C THR A 179 1.72 -13.73 22.29
N GLU A 180 2.10 -14.33 21.16
CA GLU A 180 3.16 -13.81 20.30
C GLU A 180 2.58 -12.83 19.29
N PHE A 181 3.19 -11.65 19.22
CA PHE A 181 2.87 -10.65 18.22
C PHE A 181 3.98 -10.56 17.19
N ARG A 182 3.67 -10.11 15.99
CA ARG A 182 4.63 -9.87 14.93
C ARG A 182 4.38 -8.50 14.31
N ARG A 183 5.43 -7.69 14.24
CA ARG A 183 5.45 -6.38 13.60
C ARG A 183 6.15 -6.52 12.25
N ASP A 184 5.39 -6.31 11.18
CA ASP A 184 5.92 -6.24 9.82
C ASP A 184 5.98 -4.77 9.39
N THR A 185 7.13 -4.31 8.90
CA THR A 185 7.33 -2.91 8.49
C THR A 185 7.86 -2.85 7.06
N VAL A 186 7.15 -2.13 6.21
CA VAL A 186 7.52 -1.85 4.82
C VAL A 186 8.04 -0.42 4.75
N THR A 187 9.19 -0.20 4.11
CA THR A 187 9.68 1.14 3.75
C THR A 187 9.83 1.26 2.24
N SER A 188 9.11 2.21 1.67
CA SER A 188 9.20 2.61 0.27
C SER A 188 9.97 3.91 0.15
N MET A 189 10.68 4.07 -0.97
CA MET A 189 11.40 5.29 -1.31
C MET A 189 11.02 5.73 -2.71
N LEU A 190 10.83 7.03 -2.89
CA LEU A 190 10.60 7.66 -4.17
C LEU A 190 11.44 8.94 -4.29
N ARG A 191 12.14 9.10 -5.41
CA ARG A 191 12.88 10.31 -5.74
C ARG A 191 12.48 10.86 -7.11
N ALA A 192 12.57 12.17 -7.25
CA ALA A 192 12.38 12.90 -8.51
C ALA A 192 13.72 13.39 -9.04
N VAL A 193 14.06 13.03 -10.27
CA VAL A 193 15.32 13.36 -10.93
C VAL A 193 15.05 14.24 -12.15
N SER A 194 15.76 15.35 -12.25
CA SER A 194 15.73 16.22 -13.44
C SER A 194 16.42 15.53 -14.61
N VAL A 195 15.68 15.27 -15.68
CA VAL A 195 16.24 14.66 -16.90
C VAL A 195 17.21 15.60 -17.60
N LYS A 196 17.07 16.92 -17.39
CA LYS A 196 17.93 17.94 -18.03
C LYS A 196 19.38 17.87 -17.57
N ASN A 197 19.63 17.59 -16.29
CA ASN A 197 20.97 17.69 -15.69
C ASN A 197 21.31 16.56 -14.69
N GLY A 198 20.42 15.59 -14.49
CA GLY A 198 20.62 14.47 -13.56
C GLY A 198 20.49 14.84 -12.08
N ALA A 199 20.10 16.07 -11.73
CA ALA A 199 19.98 16.48 -10.35
C ALA A 199 18.78 15.80 -9.68
N VAL A 200 18.99 15.27 -8.47
CA VAL A 200 17.89 14.80 -7.60
C VAL A 200 17.18 16.05 -7.05
N LEU A 201 15.93 16.26 -7.45
CA LEU A 201 15.13 17.41 -7.07
C LEU A 201 14.41 17.20 -5.73
N ASN A 202 14.01 15.96 -5.47
CA ASN A 202 13.25 15.60 -4.28
C ASN A 202 13.47 14.12 -3.94
N HIS A 203 13.40 13.78 -2.66
CA HIS A 203 13.60 12.44 -2.11
C HIS A 203 12.66 12.23 -0.92
N VAL A 204 11.87 11.16 -0.96
CA VAL A 204 10.86 10.87 0.07
C VAL A 204 10.88 9.40 0.42
N ASP A 205 10.97 9.12 1.72
CA ASP A 205 10.82 7.79 2.30
C ASP A 205 9.49 7.70 3.05
N ALA A 206 8.75 6.62 2.86
CA ALA A 206 7.51 6.37 3.58
C ALA A 206 7.50 4.96 4.18
N ARG A 207 7.05 4.87 5.43
CA ARG A 207 7.04 3.63 6.21
C ARG A 207 5.62 3.27 6.62
N LYS A 208 5.22 2.02 6.38
CA LYS A 208 3.98 1.43 6.90
C LYS A 208 4.29 0.22 7.75
N THR A 209 3.72 0.19 8.95
CA THR A 209 3.80 -0.93 9.88
C THR A 209 2.45 -1.64 9.96
N ILE A 210 2.50 -2.96 9.93
CA ILE A 210 1.39 -3.89 10.16
C ILE A 210 1.69 -4.67 11.45
N PHE A 211 0.66 -4.85 12.29
CA PHE A 211 0.73 -5.73 13.44
C PHE A 211 -0.10 -6.99 13.20
N SER A 212 0.47 -8.14 13.54
CA SER A 212 -0.22 -9.42 13.55
C SER A 212 -0.03 -10.13 14.87
N MET A 213 -0.99 -10.97 15.21
CA MET A 213 -1.06 -11.76 16.44
C MET A 213 -1.18 -13.23 16.06
N GLN A 214 -0.34 -14.07 16.64
CA GLN A 214 -0.39 -15.51 16.46
C GLN A 214 -1.50 -16.10 17.35
N LEU A 215 -2.39 -16.88 16.74
CA LEU A 215 -3.37 -17.71 17.42
C LEU A 215 -2.77 -19.09 17.70
N ASP A 216 -3.27 -19.79 18.73
CA ASP A 216 -2.73 -21.05 19.27
C ASP A 216 -2.49 -22.18 18.24
N SER A 217 -3.09 -22.10 17.05
CA SER A 217 -2.91 -23.07 15.95
C SER A 217 -1.87 -22.65 14.88
N GLY A 218 -1.02 -21.65 15.14
CA GLY A 218 -0.05 -21.12 14.16
C GLY A 218 -0.69 -20.24 13.07
N LEU A 219 -1.95 -19.84 13.26
CA LEU A 219 -2.69 -18.96 12.36
C LEU A 219 -2.52 -17.51 12.82
N TYR A 220 -2.15 -16.60 11.92
CA TYR A 220 -1.96 -15.18 12.26
C TYR A 220 -3.23 -14.37 11.97
N ARG A 221 -3.64 -13.52 12.91
CA ARG A 221 -4.67 -12.49 12.72
C ARG A 221 -4.00 -11.13 12.70
N PHE A 222 -4.16 -10.35 11.62
CA PHE A 222 -3.66 -8.99 11.58
C PHE A 222 -4.65 -8.05 12.26
N VAL A 223 -4.10 -7.14 13.06
CA VAL A 223 -4.85 -6.19 13.87
C VAL A 223 -4.56 -4.81 13.31
N SER A 224 -5.55 -4.22 12.67
CA SER A 224 -5.54 -2.79 12.36
C SER A 224 -5.97 -2.03 13.61
N PHE A 225 -5.22 -0.99 13.97
CA PHE A 225 -5.62 -0.09 15.04
C PHE A 225 -6.27 1.15 14.44
N GLN A 226 -7.39 1.57 15.03
CA GLN A 226 -7.96 2.89 14.82
C GLN A 226 -6.88 3.93 15.12
N ARG A 227 -6.30 4.53 14.08
CA ARG A 227 -5.35 5.63 14.28
C ARG A 227 -6.12 6.91 14.52
N LEU A 228 -5.67 7.63 15.55
CA LEU A 228 -6.02 9.00 15.90
C LEU A 228 -5.57 9.96 14.78
N LEU A 229 -6.39 10.08 13.74
CA LEU A 229 -6.67 11.27 12.94
C LEU A 229 -7.95 10.93 12.15
N GLU A 230 -8.94 11.83 12.11
CA GLU A 230 -10.35 11.61 11.74
C GLU A 230 -10.67 11.05 10.34
N ILE A 231 -9.74 10.41 9.63
CA ILE A 231 -9.92 10.01 8.22
C ILE A 231 -10.19 8.50 8.05
N GLU A 232 -9.98 7.65 9.07
CA GLU A 232 -10.32 6.22 8.98
C GLU A 232 -11.15 5.76 10.18
N ALA A 233 -12.45 6.05 10.14
CA ALA A 233 -13.42 5.42 11.03
C ALA A 233 -13.75 4.00 10.50
N GLY A 234 -12.94 3.00 10.88
CA GLY A 234 -13.22 1.61 10.53
C GLY A 234 -12.41 0.62 11.37
N VAL A 235 -13.09 -0.32 12.04
CA VAL A 235 -12.44 -1.51 12.62
C VAL A 235 -12.19 -2.50 11.48
N SER A 236 -11.01 -2.46 10.87
CA SER A 236 -10.66 -3.42 9.81
C SER A 236 -9.90 -4.61 10.39
N SER A 237 -10.41 -5.82 10.12
CA SER A 237 -9.76 -7.08 10.48
C SER A 237 -8.88 -7.53 9.33
N ASN A 238 -7.61 -7.83 9.62
CA ASN A 238 -6.60 -8.37 8.70
C ASN A 238 -6.13 -7.43 7.56
N GLU A 239 -5.19 -6.51 7.84
CA GLU A 239 -4.43 -5.81 6.77
C GLU A 239 -3.47 -6.79 6.06
N PRO A 240 -3.66 -7.09 4.77
CA PRO A 240 -2.74 -7.90 3.98
C PRO A 240 -1.40 -7.15 3.76
N PRO A 241 -0.26 -7.86 3.72
CA PRO A 241 1.05 -7.27 3.41
C PRO A 241 1.08 -6.45 2.11
N GLN A 242 0.31 -6.85 1.09
CA GLN A 242 0.22 -6.07 -0.15
C GLN A 242 -0.38 -4.68 0.07
N MET A 243 -1.30 -4.52 1.02
CA MET A 243 -1.90 -3.21 1.33
C MET A 243 -0.88 -2.29 1.97
N ALA A 244 0.00 -2.79 2.86
CA ALA A 244 1.04 -1.93 3.42
C ALA A 244 2.03 -1.42 2.38
N VAL A 245 2.38 -2.24 1.37
CA VAL A 245 3.20 -1.80 0.25
C VAL A 245 2.48 -0.74 -0.58
N MET A 246 1.19 -0.95 -0.84
CA MET A 246 0.37 0.00 -1.57
C MET A 246 0.29 1.34 -0.85
N GLU A 247 -0.02 1.33 0.45
CA GLU A 247 -0.13 2.53 1.28
C GLU A 247 1.21 3.23 1.47
N SER A 248 2.33 2.50 1.58
CA SER A 248 3.65 3.12 1.64
C SER A 248 4.01 3.81 0.32
N ILE A 249 3.61 3.25 -0.83
CA ILE A 249 3.77 3.89 -2.15
C ILE A 249 2.87 5.13 -2.26
N GLU A 250 1.59 5.05 -1.86
CA GLU A 250 0.66 6.18 -1.85
C GLU A 250 1.18 7.32 -0.95
N ALA A 251 1.72 6.98 0.22
CA ALA A 251 2.36 7.92 1.12
C ALA A 251 3.63 8.55 0.53
N CYS A 252 4.45 7.79 -0.21
CA CYS A 252 5.59 8.34 -0.97
C CYS A 252 5.12 9.37 -2.00
N VAL A 253 4.04 9.10 -2.75
CA VAL A 253 3.51 10.06 -3.75
C VAL A 253 2.95 11.30 -3.07
N TYR A 254 2.19 11.13 -1.98
CA TYR A 254 1.68 12.26 -1.20
C TYR A 254 2.82 13.13 -0.64
N GLY A 255 3.81 12.49 -0.01
CA GLY A 255 5.00 13.17 0.50
C GLY A 255 5.81 13.84 -0.61
N MET A 256 5.95 13.21 -1.77
CA MET A 256 6.62 13.79 -2.94
C MET A 256 5.95 15.12 -3.34
N ILE A 257 4.62 15.15 -3.41
CA ILE A 257 3.86 16.36 -3.71
C ILE A 257 4.11 17.42 -2.63
N MET A 258 4.01 17.05 -1.35
CA MET A 258 4.18 17.97 -0.22
C MET A 258 5.60 18.57 -0.15
N GLU A 259 6.63 17.73 -0.17
CA GLU A 259 8.03 18.16 -0.18
C GLU A 259 8.35 18.97 -1.43
N GLY A 260 7.73 18.66 -2.58
CA GLY A 260 7.88 19.46 -3.79
C GLY A 260 7.24 20.84 -3.68
N MET A 261 6.14 20.99 -2.92
CA MET A 261 5.58 22.31 -2.59
C MET A 261 6.49 23.08 -1.62
N ILE A 262 7.04 22.42 -0.60
CA ILE A 262 7.99 23.01 0.36
C ILE A 262 9.23 23.53 -0.36
N ASN A 263 9.80 22.71 -1.25
CA ASN A 263 10.99 23.02 -2.04
C ASN A 263 10.71 23.90 -3.26
N LYS A 264 9.46 24.38 -3.43
CA LYS A 264 9.02 25.25 -4.53
C LYS A 264 9.28 24.66 -5.93
N LEU A 265 9.24 23.34 -6.06
CA LEU A 265 9.31 22.63 -7.34
C LEU A 265 8.01 22.74 -8.14
N TRP A 266 6.88 22.78 -7.42
CA TRP A 266 5.53 22.90 -7.97
C TRP A 266 4.58 23.46 -6.92
N GLY A 267 3.36 23.81 -7.33
CA GLY A 267 2.32 24.27 -6.41
C GLY A 267 0.93 24.14 -7.00
N PRO A 268 -0.11 24.18 -6.15
CA PRO A 268 -1.48 24.19 -6.60
C PRO A 268 -1.89 25.53 -7.17
N LYS A 269 -2.95 25.48 -7.98
CA LYS A 269 -3.56 26.68 -8.56
C LYS A 269 -4.07 27.65 -7.49
N ASP A 270 -4.60 27.10 -6.40
CA ASP A 270 -5.08 27.87 -5.25
C ASP A 270 -4.06 27.81 -4.10
N GLN A 271 -3.36 28.92 -3.89
CA GLN A 271 -2.31 29.06 -2.89
C GLN A 271 -2.86 29.21 -1.45
N THR A 272 -4.16 29.51 -1.28
CA THR A 272 -4.73 29.78 0.05
C THR A 272 -4.74 28.55 0.95
N LYS A 273 -4.89 27.35 0.36
CA LYS A 273 -4.92 26.07 1.09
C LYS A 273 -3.54 25.44 1.29
N VAL A 274 -2.52 25.92 0.58
CA VAL A 274 -1.16 25.34 0.59
C VAL A 274 -0.56 25.37 1.99
N LYS A 275 -0.64 26.52 2.64
CA LYS A 275 -0.03 26.72 3.96
C LYS A 275 -0.57 25.71 4.97
N LEU A 276 -1.89 25.56 5.04
CA LEU A 276 -2.54 24.62 5.96
C LEU A 276 -2.20 23.16 5.64
N LEU A 277 -2.12 22.79 4.35
CA LEU A 277 -1.75 21.44 3.93
C LEU A 277 -0.31 21.10 4.32
N ILE A 278 0.63 22.02 4.08
CA ILE A 278 2.04 21.87 4.46
C ILE A 278 2.17 21.80 5.98
N GLU A 279 1.49 22.67 6.73
CA GLU A 279 1.51 22.65 8.20
C GLU A 279 1.00 21.33 8.77
N ASN A 280 -0.12 20.81 8.24
CA ASN A 280 -0.66 19.51 8.64
C ASN A 280 0.29 18.35 8.28
N TYR A 281 0.90 18.41 7.09
CA TYR A 281 1.88 17.41 6.66
C TYR A 281 3.13 17.41 7.55
N LEU A 282 3.73 18.57 7.80
CA LEU A 282 4.90 18.71 8.68
C LEU A 282 4.58 18.25 10.10
N LYS A 283 3.42 18.65 10.63
CA LYS A 283 2.95 18.18 11.93
C LYS A 283 2.88 16.66 11.95
N GLN A 284 2.33 16.02 10.92
CA GLN A 284 2.22 14.56 10.86
C GLN A 284 3.58 13.87 10.69
N ARG A 285 4.47 14.43 9.86
CA ARG A 285 5.82 13.91 9.57
C ARG A 285 6.72 13.96 10.80
N ASP A 286 6.67 15.07 11.53
CA ASP A 286 7.54 15.37 12.67
C ASP A 286 6.89 14.97 14.02
N SER A 287 5.71 14.32 13.98
CA SER A 287 5.07 13.75 15.16
C SER A 287 5.73 12.41 15.51
N GLU A 288 6.39 12.36 16.66
CA GLU A 288 6.74 11.08 17.29
C GLU A 288 5.50 10.50 17.95
N MET A 289 5.21 9.22 17.69
CA MET A 289 4.10 8.53 18.34
C MET A 289 4.56 8.08 19.72
N THR A 290 4.12 8.76 20.78
CA THR A 290 4.43 8.36 22.15
C THR A 290 3.25 7.59 22.74
N ALA A 291 3.51 6.36 23.17
CA ALA A 291 2.54 5.53 23.86
C ALA A 291 2.48 5.93 25.35
N ASN A 292 1.32 6.37 25.82
CA ASN A 292 1.08 6.67 27.23
C ASN A 292 0.42 5.47 27.91
N PHE A 293 1.01 5.05 29.02
CA PHE A 293 0.54 3.90 29.80
C PHE A 293 -0.04 4.36 31.14
N ASP A 294 -1.07 3.68 31.64
CA ASP A 294 -1.56 3.89 33.00
C ASP A 294 -0.59 3.31 34.04
N ASN A 295 -0.86 3.56 35.31
CA ASN A 295 -0.04 3.06 36.43
C ASN A 295 -0.03 1.52 36.54
N LYS A 296 -0.86 0.81 35.77
CA LYS A 296 -0.93 -0.65 35.68
C LYS A 296 -0.25 -1.18 34.42
N GLY A 297 0.28 -0.30 33.57
CA GLY A 297 0.97 -0.63 32.32
C GLY A 297 0.04 -0.89 31.14
N HIS A 298 -1.25 -0.54 31.21
CA HIS A 298 -2.16 -0.58 30.06
C HIS A 298 -2.00 0.66 29.20
N LEU A 299 -2.01 0.49 27.89
CA LEU A 299 -2.00 1.61 26.94
C LEU A 299 -3.29 2.43 27.10
N VAL A 300 -3.16 3.70 27.46
CA VAL A 300 -4.30 4.64 27.62
C VAL A 300 -4.56 5.37 26.32
N ASN A 301 -3.51 5.91 25.69
CA ASN A 301 -3.56 6.53 24.37
C ASN A 301 -2.16 6.54 23.74
N VAL A 302 -2.10 6.65 22.41
CA VAL A 302 -0.89 6.97 21.68
C VAL A 302 -1.08 8.38 21.13
N ASN A 303 -0.33 9.33 21.65
CA ASN A 303 -0.46 10.71 21.23
C ASN A 303 0.69 11.06 20.28
N PRO A 304 0.41 11.77 19.18
CA PRO A 304 1.47 12.46 18.45
C PRO A 304 2.05 13.52 19.39
N VAL A 305 3.33 13.39 19.72
CA VAL A 305 4.10 14.42 20.40
C VAL A 305 4.99 15.07 19.35
N ALA A 306 5.03 16.40 19.33
CA ALA A 306 5.95 17.12 18.46
C ALA A 306 7.39 16.66 18.77
N SER A 307 8.16 16.33 17.74
CA SER A 307 9.60 16.11 17.84
C SER A 307 10.20 17.20 18.72
N LYS A 308 10.84 16.80 19.82
CA LYS A 308 11.62 17.73 20.64
C LYS A 308 12.97 17.89 19.97
N ASP A 309 13.10 18.93 19.16
CA ASP A 309 14.40 19.48 18.77
C ASP A 309 15.12 20.07 20.00
#